data_AF-A0A448SBU0-F1
#
_entry.id   AF-A0A448SBU0-F1
#
_cell.length_a   1.000
_cell.length_b   1.000
_cell.length_c   1.000
_cell.angle_alpha   90.00
_cell.angle_beta   90.00
_cell.angle_gamma   90.00
#
_symmetry.space_group_name_H-M   'P 1'
#
loop_
_entity.id
_entity.type
_entity.pdbx_description
1 polymer ?
#
loop_
_entity_poly.entity_id
_entity_poly.type
_entity_poly.pdbx_seq_one_letter_code
_entity_poly.pdbx_strand_id
1 'polypeptide(L)'
;MQIKCYLHEKAKYNLNDTVRNYIREASIFYRNPNEIVNLNYQEIKDQCDDFSGDEGCGEIFSFDFPLSDEHFLELKLYYNRKTFFGDAIFIHGEGLDYSDFIKITKEENLKYDMYVYNDVDDEGLFVFENGVVSRFRVINEKNVIYQIECDFSLYPDFSNGIKKIINEKMRLI
;
A
#
# COMPACT_ATOMS: atom_id res chain seq x y z
N MET A 1 21.40 8.89 -5.18
CA MET A 1 20.96 7.61 -4.61
C MET A 1 19.81 7.11 -5.46
N GLN A 2 19.87 5.90 -6.02
CA GLN A 2 18.79 5.34 -6.85
C GLN A 2 17.58 4.98 -5.97
N ILE A 3 16.35 5.18 -6.44
CA ILE A 3 15.12 4.86 -5.69
C ILE A 3 15.13 3.40 -5.26
N LYS A 4 15.50 2.48 -6.16
CA LYS A 4 15.56 1.05 -5.87
C LYS A 4 16.56 0.72 -4.76
N CYS A 5 17.72 1.40 -4.71
CA CYS A 5 18.67 1.24 -3.60
C CYS A 5 18.11 1.75 -2.27
N TYR A 6 17.46 2.93 -2.28
CA TYR A 6 16.81 3.48 -1.09
C TYR A 6 15.71 2.54 -0.57
N LEU A 7 14.89 2.03 -1.48
CA LEU A 7 13.82 1.09 -1.15
C LEU A 7 14.38 -0.24 -0.65
N HIS A 8 15.49 -0.74 -1.21
CA HIS A 8 16.17 -1.93 -0.70
C HIS A 8 16.77 -1.74 0.70
N GLU A 9 17.27 -0.54 1.03
CA GLU A 9 17.77 -0.21 2.37
C GLU A 9 16.64 -0.09 3.41
N LYS A 10 15.43 0.27 2.98
CA LYS A 10 14.26 0.50 3.85
C LYS A 10 13.34 -0.72 3.98
N ALA A 11 13.16 -1.48 2.90
CA ALA A 11 12.47 -2.76 2.91
C ALA A 11 13.37 -3.78 3.61
N LYS A 12 13.08 -4.07 4.88
CA LYS A 12 13.83 -5.08 5.64
C LYS A 12 13.61 -6.46 5.00
N TYR A 13 14.63 -7.31 5.09
CA TYR A 13 14.85 -8.56 4.34
C TYR A 13 13.74 -9.65 4.35
N ASN A 14 12.53 -9.42 4.91
CA ASN A 14 11.40 -10.32 4.78
C ASN A 14 10.04 -9.58 4.68
N LEU A 15 9.04 -10.27 4.11
CA LEU A 15 7.69 -9.74 3.88
C LEU A 15 7.06 -9.16 5.16
N ASN A 16 7.14 -9.90 6.26
CA ASN A 16 6.48 -9.54 7.52
C ASN A 16 7.05 -8.26 8.13
N ASP A 17 8.37 -8.07 8.09
CA ASP A 17 9.00 -6.86 8.60
C ASP A 17 8.69 -5.65 7.71
N THR A 18 8.61 -5.84 6.40
CA THR A 18 8.20 -4.79 5.46
C THR A 18 6.75 -4.38 5.73
N VAL A 19 5.84 -5.35 5.81
CA VAL A 19 4.42 -5.11 6.14
C VAL A 19 4.27 -4.46 7.51
N ARG A 20 4.98 -4.93 8.54
CA ARG A 20 4.97 -4.37 9.90
C ARG A 20 5.34 -2.89 9.91
N ASN A 21 6.46 -2.52 9.27
CA ASN A 21 6.86 -1.11 9.21
C ASN A 21 5.81 -0.30 8.44
N TYR A 22 5.28 -0.86 7.35
CA TYR A 22 4.32 -0.19 6.49
C TYR A 22 3.00 0.15 7.19
N ILE A 23 2.38 -0.83 7.86
CA ILE A 23 1.11 -0.62 8.57
C ILE A 23 1.27 0.34 9.76
N ARG A 24 2.46 0.44 10.33
CA ARG A 24 2.76 1.33 11.45
C ARG A 24 3.01 2.76 10.99
N GLU A 25 3.87 2.93 9.98
CA GLU A 25 4.38 4.23 9.54
C GLU A 25 3.52 4.88 8.45
N ALA A 26 2.63 4.10 7.82
CA ALA A 26 1.74 4.51 6.75
C ALA A 26 2.49 5.09 5.53
N SER A 27 3.75 4.69 5.30
CA SER A 27 4.60 5.06 4.15
C SER A 27 5.96 4.35 4.24
N ILE A 28 6.59 3.99 3.11
CA ILE A 28 8.03 3.61 3.06
C ILE A 28 8.92 4.86 2.99
N PHE A 29 8.42 5.95 2.41
CA PHE A 29 9.11 7.23 2.36
C PHE A 29 8.86 8.01 3.64
N TYR A 30 9.90 8.63 4.21
CA TYR A 30 9.70 9.45 5.40
C TYR A 30 8.63 10.52 5.14
N ARG A 31 7.66 10.56 6.04
CA ARG A 31 6.55 11.51 6.11
C ARG A 31 7.01 12.94 6.42
N ASN A 32 8.28 13.26 6.17
CA ASN A 32 8.85 14.56 6.44
C ASN A 32 8.51 15.48 5.25
N PRO A 33 7.54 16.40 5.39
CA PRO A 33 7.12 17.28 4.31
C PRO A 33 8.24 18.22 3.83
N ASN A 34 9.35 18.30 4.60
CA ASN A 34 10.54 19.07 4.23
C ASN A 34 11.62 18.21 3.56
N GLU A 35 11.54 16.88 3.64
CA GLU A 35 12.27 15.97 2.76
C GLU A 35 11.35 15.61 1.59
N ILE A 36 11.03 16.62 0.78
CA ILE A 36 10.66 16.35 -0.60
C ILE A 36 11.87 15.62 -1.16
N VAL A 37 11.77 14.32 -1.36
CA VAL A 37 12.77 13.58 -2.13
C VAL A 37 12.73 14.23 -3.51
N ASN A 38 13.66 15.16 -3.73
CA ASN A 38 13.70 16.04 -4.89
C ASN A 38 14.26 15.25 -6.07
N LEU A 39 13.57 14.18 -6.41
CA LEU A 39 13.86 13.31 -7.52
C LEU A 39 13.13 13.88 -8.71
N ASN A 40 13.87 14.14 -9.78
CA ASN A 40 13.25 14.65 -10.97
C ASN A 40 12.38 13.54 -11.59
N TYR A 41 11.27 13.92 -12.23
CA TYR A 41 10.32 12.97 -12.82
C TYR A 41 11.00 11.95 -13.75
N GLN A 42 11.95 12.41 -14.56
CA GLN A 42 12.65 11.59 -15.53
C GLN A 42 13.51 10.52 -14.84
N GLU A 43 14.21 10.87 -13.75
CA GLU A 43 15.00 9.94 -12.95
C GLU A 43 14.15 8.81 -12.39
N ILE A 44 12.91 9.10 -12.01
CA ILE A 44 11.98 8.12 -11.44
C ILE A 44 11.41 7.23 -12.53
N LYS A 45 10.99 7.84 -13.64
CA LYS A 45 10.52 7.13 -14.83
C LYS A 45 11.58 6.19 -15.42
N ASP A 46 12.83 6.59 -15.41
CA ASP A 46 13.93 5.75 -15.93
C ASP A 46 14.28 4.59 -14.99
N GLN A 47 13.78 4.60 -13.75
CA GLN A 47 14.06 3.59 -12.72
C GLN A 47 12.87 2.70 -12.38
N CYS A 48 11.64 3.07 -12.78
CA CYS A 48 10.44 2.27 -12.53
C CYS A 48 10.38 1.05 -13.44
N ASP A 49 9.72 0.00 -12.96
CA ASP A 49 9.49 -1.23 -13.73
C ASP A 49 8.28 -1.08 -14.65
N ASP A 50 7.27 -0.35 -14.20
CA ASP A 50 6.09 0.02 -14.99
C ASP A 50 5.59 1.42 -14.62
N PHE A 51 4.81 2.04 -15.52
CA PHE A 51 4.13 3.30 -15.25
C PHE A 51 2.77 3.39 -15.94
N SER A 52 1.82 4.05 -15.29
CA SER A 52 0.47 4.28 -15.84
C SER A 52 -0.05 5.68 -15.49
N GLY A 53 -1.08 6.14 -16.21
CA GLY A 53 -1.66 7.48 -16.03
C GLY A 53 -1.18 8.52 -17.05
N ASP A 54 -1.82 9.69 -17.00
CA ASP A 54 -1.56 10.81 -17.92
C ASP A 54 -0.68 11.86 -17.27
N GLU A 55 0.27 12.40 -18.05
CA GLU A 55 1.20 13.44 -17.59
C GLU A 55 0.45 14.65 -16.98
N GLY A 56 0.69 14.94 -15.70
CA GLY A 56 0.10 16.07 -14.99
C GLY A 56 -1.29 15.87 -14.40
N CYS A 57 -1.88 14.67 -14.51
CA CYS A 57 -3.19 14.34 -13.93
C CYS A 57 -3.09 13.37 -12.75
N GLY A 58 -2.12 12.46 -12.75
CA GLY A 58 -1.99 11.38 -11.78
C GLY A 58 -1.24 10.20 -12.38
N GLU A 59 0.07 10.33 -12.49
CA GLU A 59 0.96 9.27 -12.94
C GLU A 59 1.28 8.33 -11.78
N ILE A 60 1.33 7.03 -12.06
CA ILE A 60 1.65 5.98 -11.09
C ILE A 60 2.91 5.30 -11.58
N PHE A 61 3.93 5.29 -10.74
CA PHE A 61 5.17 4.55 -10.97
C PHE A 61 5.18 3.29 -10.12
N SER A 62 5.40 2.15 -10.75
CA SER A 62 5.53 0.85 -10.09
C SER A 62 6.99 0.42 -10.00
N PHE A 63 7.36 -0.10 -8.84
CA PHE A 63 8.69 -0.63 -8.57
C PHE A 63 8.56 -2.03 -7.97
N ASP A 64 9.13 -3.02 -8.63
CA ASP A 64 9.06 -4.41 -8.21
C ASP A 64 10.25 -4.75 -7.31
N PHE A 65 9.94 -5.33 -6.15
CA PHE A 65 10.89 -5.77 -5.15
C PHE A 65 10.73 -7.27 -4.88
N PRO A 66 11.64 -8.11 -5.38
CA PRO A 66 11.61 -9.53 -5.04
C PRO A 66 11.90 -9.70 -3.55
N LEU A 67 11.00 -10.37 -2.84
CA LEU A 67 11.15 -10.76 -1.43
C LEU A 67 11.62 -12.22 -1.30
N SER A 68 11.19 -13.07 -2.23
CA SER A 68 11.67 -14.43 -2.42
C SER A 68 11.51 -14.82 -3.90
N ASP A 69 11.89 -16.05 -4.25
CA ASP A 69 11.69 -16.58 -5.61
C ASP A 69 10.20 -16.62 -6.02
N GLU A 70 9.28 -16.59 -5.06
CA GLU A 70 7.83 -16.75 -5.27
C GLU A 70 7.01 -15.50 -4.94
N HIS A 71 7.62 -14.50 -4.31
CA HIS A 71 6.93 -13.29 -3.86
C HIS A 71 7.69 -12.05 -4.28
N PHE A 72 6.99 -11.10 -4.89
CA PHE A 72 7.48 -9.75 -5.08
C PHE A 72 6.46 -8.74 -4.60
N LEU A 73 6.96 -7.65 -4.03
CA LEU A 73 6.18 -6.47 -3.69
C LEU A 73 6.25 -5.51 -4.87
N GLU A 74 5.11 -5.08 -5.36
CA GLU A 74 5.05 -3.92 -6.24
C GLU A 74 4.71 -2.70 -5.40
N LEU A 75 5.63 -1.74 -5.37
CA LEU A 75 5.45 -0.45 -4.73
C LEU A 75 4.91 0.55 -5.77
N LYS A 76 3.77 1.17 -5.47
CA LYS A 76 3.22 2.24 -6.29
C LYS A 76 3.49 3.60 -5.69
N LEU A 77 4.06 4.50 -6.48
CA LEU A 77 4.23 5.91 -6.16
C LEU A 77 3.36 6.74 -7.10
N TYR A 78 2.41 7.51 -6.54
CA TYR A 78 1.65 8.46 -7.34
C TYR A 78 2.45 9.76 -7.46
N TYR A 79 2.43 10.34 -8.65
CA TYR A 79 3.00 11.62 -8.96
C TYR A 79 1.91 12.51 -9.52
N ASN A 80 1.75 13.67 -8.91
CA ASN A 80 0.85 14.69 -9.45
C ASN A 80 1.42 16.06 -9.08
N ARG A 81 1.41 16.99 -10.03
CA ARG A 81 1.92 18.37 -9.88
C ARG A 81 3.31 18.47 -9.23
N LYS A 82 4.23 17.57 -9.57
CA LYS A 82 5.60 17.52 -9.01
C LYS A 82 5.71 17.08 -7.55
N THR A 83 4.66 16.48 -7.00
CA THR A 83 4.65 15.92 -5.66
C THR A 83 4.40 14.42 -5.74
N PHE A 84 5.29 13.65 -5.13
CA PHE A 84 5.05 12.23 -4.89
C PHE A 84 4.11 12.07 -3.72
N PHE A 85 3.07 11.28 -3.88
CA PHE A 85 2.16 10.96 -2.81
C PHE A 85 1.51 9.61 -3.01
N GLY A 86 0.97 9.03 -1.95
CA GLY A 86 0.37 7.71 -2.02
C GLY A 86 1.43 6.64 -2.22
N ASP A 87 1.66 5.86 -1.19
CA ASP A 87 2.38 4.61 -1.31
C ASP A 87 1.30 3.50 -1.28
N ALA A 88 1.44 2.49 -2.12
CA ALA A 88 0.75 1.22 -1.93
C ALA A 88 1.71 0.08 -2.20
N ILE A 89 1.72 -0.92 -1.32
CA ILE A 89 2.39 -2.19 -1.56
C ILE A 89 1.37 -3.21 -2.03
N PHE A 90 1.62 -3.79 -3.19
CA PHE A 90 0.90 -4.95 -3.72
C PHE A 90 1.73 -6.20 -3.45
N ILE A 91 1.11 -7.21 -2.87
CA ILE A 91 1.75 -8.47 -2.54
C ILE A 91 1.36 -9.48 -3.62
N HIS A 92 2.27 -9.74 -4.55
CA HIS A 92 2.08 -10.73 -5.62
C HIS A 92 2.56 -12.12 -5.16
N GLY A 93 1.97 -13.17 -5.74
CA GLY A 93 2.20 -14.57 -5.31
C GLY A 93 1.03 -15.12 -4.48
N GLU A 94 1.31 -15.91 -3.44
CA GLU A 94 0.27 -16.43 -2.53
C GLU A 94 -0.35 -15.33 -1.63
N GLY A 95 0.20 -14.12 -1.65
CA GLY A 95 -0.20 -13.03 -0.75
C GLY A 95 0.29 -13.25 0.68
N LEU A 96 -0.08 -12.35 1.59
CA LEU A 96 0.18 -12.56 3.03
C LEU A 96 -1.05 -13.19 3.67
N ASP A 97 -0.88 -14.31 4.38
CA ASP A 97 -1.98 -14.95 5.09
C ASP A 97 -2.64 -13.96 6.07
N TYR A 98 -3.96 -13.89 6.01
CA TYR A 98 -4.77 -13.00 6.83
C TYR A 98 -4.49 -13.19 8.33
N SER A 99 -4.29 -14.42 8.79
CA SER A 99 -4.01 -14.72 10.20
C SER A 99 -2.67 -14.16 10.64
N ASP A 100 -1.66 -14.20 9.79
CA ASP A 100 -0.34 -13.64 10.07
C ASP A 100 -0.38 -12.11 10.07
N PHE A 101 -1.11 -11.51 9.13
CA PHE A 101 -1.38 -10.07 9.16
C PHE A 101 -2.05 -9.64 10.47
N ILE A 102 -3.09 -10.36 10.92
CA ILE A 102 -3.77 -10.09 12.19
C ILE A 102 -2.81 -10.20 13.39
N LYS A 103 -1.87 -11.15 13.39
CA LYS A 103 -0.85 -11.22 14.45
C LYS A 103 0.01 -9.95 14.45
N ILE A 104 0.50 -9.52 13.29
CA ILE A 104 1.31 -8.30 13.16
C ILE A 104 0.53 -7.09 13.68
N THR A 105 -0.74 -6.91 13.29
CA THR A 105 -1.56 -5.77 13.77
C THR A 105 -1.72 -5.75 15.29
N LYS A 106 -1.89 -6.92 15.92
CA LYS A 106 -1.99 -7.06 17.38
C LYS A 106 -0.66 -6.78 18.08
N GLU A 107 0.45 -7.24 17.54
CA GLU A 107 1.80 -6.98 18.05
C GLU A 107 2.13 -5.48 18.03
N GLU A 108 1.73 -4.78 16.96
CA GLU A 108 1.92 -3.32 16.82
C GLU A 108 0.86 -2.50 17.58
N ASN A 109 -0.07 -3.16 18.28
CA ASN A 109 -1.18 -2.52 19.00
C ASN A 109 -1.99 -1.54 18.12
N LEU A 110 -2.18 -1.92 16.86
CA LEU A 110 -2.93 -1.11 15.90
C LEU A 110 -4.41 -1.44 15.99
N LYS A 111 -5.21 -0.39 16.08
CA LYS A 111 -6.67 -0.49 16.01
C LYS A 111 -7.14 -0.32 14.58
N TYR A 112 -8.13 -1.13 14.23
CA TYR A 112 -8.75 -1.10 12.91
C TYR A 112 -10.22 -1.49 13.00
N ASP A 113 -10.97 -1.01 12.02
CA ASP A 113 -12.29 -1.51 11.67
C ASP A 113 -12.16 -2.46 10.47
N MET A 114 -12.97 -3.52 10.43
CA MET A 114 -12.98 -4.49 9.32
C MET A 114 -14.30 -4.38 8.54
N TYR A 115 -14.19 -4.30 7.23
CA TYR A 115 -15.31 -4.20 6.31
C TYR A 115 -15.28 -5.31 5.26
N VAL A 116 -16.43 -5.83 4.89
CA VAL A 116 -16.61 -6.77 3.76
C VAL A 116 -17.62 -6.20 2.78
N TYR A 117 -17.47 -6.53 1.49
CA TYR A 117 -18.45 -6.14 0.49
C TYR A 117 -19.81 -6.82 0.75
N ASN A 118 -20.90 -6.13 0.41
CA ASN A 118 -22.25 -6.66 0.60
C ASN A 118 -22.59 -7.74 -0.42
N ASP A 119 -22.07 -7.57 -1.62
CA ASP A 119 -22.37 -8.32 -2.83
C ASP A 119 -21.34 -9.43 -3.10
N VAL A 120 -20.24 -9.43 -2.34
CA VAL A 120 -19.11 -10.34 -2.47
C VAL A 120 -18.53 -10.63 -1.09
N ASP A 121 -18.65 -11.88 -0.62
CA ASP A 121 -18.15 -12.27 0.71
C ASP A 121 -16.65 -12.58 0.74
N ASP A 122 -15.98 -12.57 -0.42
CA ASP A 122 -14.59 -12.95 -0.57
C ASP A 122 -13.61 -11.78 -0.71
N GLU A 123 -14.06 -10.53 -0.50
CA GLU A 123 -13.20 -9.34 -0.52
C GLU A 123 -13.59 -8.35 0.58
N GLY A 124 -12.59 -7.65 1.13
CA GLY A 124 -12.83 -6.62 2.12
C GLY A 124 -11.62 -5.75 2.44
N LEU A 125 -11.80 -4.91 3.46
CA LEU A 125 -10.86 -3.88 3.87
C LEU A 125 -10.65 -3.92 5.40
N PHE A 126 -9.42 -3.69 5.82
CA PHE A 126 -9.10 -3.17 7.14
C PHE A 126 -8.85 -1.68 7.02
N VAL A 127 -9.48 -0.89 7.88
CA VAL A 127 -9.26 0.56 7.98
C VAL A 127 -8.67 0.86 9.34
N PHE A 128 -7.40 1.24 9.38
CA PHE A 128 -6.69 1.52 10.61
C PHE A 128 -6.92 2.96 11.08
N GLU A 129 -6.86 3.20 12.39
CA GLU A 129 -7.01 4.56 12.96
C GLU A 129 -5.94 5.55 12.46
N ASN A 130 -4.76 5.05 12.06
CA ASN A 130 -3.70 5.86 11.45
C ASN A 130 -3.92 6.14 9.95
N GLY A 131 -5.07 5.74 9.40
CA GLY A 131 -5.48 5.99 8.03
C GLY A 131 -4.99 4.98 6.98
N VAL A 132 -4.15 4.02 7.37
CA VAL A 132 -3.75 2.90 6.51
C VAL A 132 -4.98 2.08 6.14
N VAL A 133 -5.04 1.59 4.91
CA VAL A 133 -6.07 0.66 4.47
C VAL A 133 -5.40 -0.60 3.93
N SER A 134 -5.81 -1.76 4.41
CA SER A 134 -5.33 -3.05 3.90
C SER A 134 -6.47 -3.78 3.22
N ARG A 135 -6.26 -4.25 1.99
CA ARG A 135 -7.23 -5.02 1.22
C ARG A 135 -6.93 -6.50 1.34
N PHE A 136 -7.98 -7.27 1.58
CA PHE A 136 -7.90 -8.71 1.59
C PHE A 136 -8.90 -9.32 0.62
N ARG A 137 -8.57 -10.50 0.12
CA ARG A 137 -9.50 -11.32 -0.67
C ARG A 137 -9.28 -12.80 -0.43
N VAL A 138 -10.21 -13.66 -0.85
CA VAL A 138 -10.03 -15.10 -0.84
C VAL A 138 -9.38 -15.55 -2.15
N ILE A 139 -8.22 -16.20 -2.05
CA ILE A 139 -7.57 -16.88 -3.17
C ILE A 139 -7.37 -18.34 -2.77
N ASN A 140 -7.86 -19.27 -3.59
CA ASN A 140 -7.74 -20.71 -3.32
C ASN A 140 -8.20 -21.09 -1.89
N GLU A 141 -9.37 -20.60 -1.47
CA GLU A 141 -9.95 -20.82 -0.14
C GLU A 141 -9.16 -20.21 1.04
N LYS A 142 -8.09 -19.45 0.79
CA LYS A 142 -7.32 -18.72 1.80
C LYS A 142 -7.64 -17.23 1.77
N ASN A 143 -7.88 -16.63 2.93
CA ASN A 143 -7.94 -15.18 3.07
C ASN A 143 -6.52 -14.63 3.03
N VAL A 144 -6.24 -13.73 2.09
CA VAL A 144 -4.91 -13.16 1.89
C VAL A 144 -4.99 -11.65 1.78
N ILE A 145 -4.03 -10.98 2.39
CA ILE A 145 -3.76 -9.57 2.15
C ILE A 145 -3.00 -9.47 0.84
N TYR A 146 -3.56 -8.72 -0.11
CA TYR A 146 -2.96 -8.54 -1.42
C TYR A 146 -2.51 -7.10 -1.66
N GLN A 147 -3.00 -6.14 -0.87
CA GLN A 147 -2.64 -4.74 -1.02
C GLN A 147 -2.71 -4.03 0.32
N ILE A 148 -1.71 -3.18 0.60
CA ILE A 148 -1.74 -2.27 1.74
C ILE A 148 -1.44 -0.88 1.22
N GLU A 149 -2.29 0.06 1.55
CA GLU A 149 -2.30 1.42 1.07
C GLU A 149 -2.03 2.39 2.24
N CYS A 150 -1.26 3.45 1.98
CA CYS A 150 -0.86 4.46 2.96
C CYS A 150 -2.04 5.26 3.57
N ASP A 151 -1.74 6.19 4.50
CA ASP A 151 -2.74 7.09 5.08
C ASP A 151 -3.38 8.01 4.03
N PHE A 152 -4.60 7.65 3.62
CA PHE A 152 -5.38 8.39 2.65
C PHE A 152 -6.00 9.69 3.18
N SER A 153 -6.03 9.91 4.49
CA SER A 153 -6.54 11.18 5.05
C SER A 153 -5.73 12.38 4.56
N LEU A 154 -4.48 12.15 4.16
CA LEU A 154 -3.62 13.15 3.50
C LEU A 154 -4.10 13.52 2.09
N TYR A 155 -5.03 12.75 1.49
CA TYR A 155 -5.50 12.89 0.12
C TYR A 155 -7.04 12.89 0.07
N PRO A 156 -7.67 14.07 0.23
CA PRO A 156 -9.11 14.19 0.38
C PRO A 156 -9.92 13.51 -0.74
N ASP A 157 -9.48 13.60 -2.00
CA ASP A 157 -10.21 13.02 -3.13
C ASP A 157 -10.24 11.48 -3.09
N PHE A 158 -9.11 10.85 -2.75
CA PHE A 158 -9.02 9.40 -2.57
C PHE A 158 -9.75 8.94 -1.30
N SER A 159 -9.58 9.67 -0.20
CA SER A 159 -10.30 9.40 1.06
C SER A 159 -11.82 9.42 0.86
N ASN A 160 -12.32 10.37 0.08
CA ASN A 160 -13.74 10.46 -0.27
C ASN A 160 -14.20 9.26 -1.11
N GLY A 161 -13.37 8.79 -2.04
CA GLY A 161 -13.64 7.58 -2.82
C GLY A 161 -13.81 6.34 -1.95
N ILE A 162 -12.87 6.09 -1.03
CA ILE A 162 -12.94 4.93 -0.11
C ILE A 162 -14.14 5.05 0.83
N LYS A 163 -14.35 6.21 1.46
CA LYS A 163 -15.52 6.45 2.32
C LYS A 163 -16.84 6.22 1.59
N LYS A 164 -16.92 6.67 0.33
CA LYS A 164 -18.08 6.44 -0.51
C LYS A 164 -18.30 4.95 -0.76
N ILE A 165 -17.26 4.21 -1.13
CA ILE A 165 -17.34 2.75 -1.34
C ILE A 165 -17.80 2.04 -0.06
N ILE A 166 -17.21 2.37 1.10
CA ILE A 166 -17.58 1.78 2.38
C ILE A 166 -19.07 2.02 2.66
N ASN A 167 -19.54 3.26 2.53
CA ASN A 167 -20.92 3.63 2.83
C ASN A 167 -21.93 3.00 1.85
N GLU A 168 -21.57 2.83 0.58
CA GLU A 168 -22.50 2.37 -0.46
C GLU A 168 -22.50 0.85 -0.61
N LYS A 169 -21.37 0.18 -0.38
CA LYS A 169 -21.16 -1.20 -0.83
C LYS A 169 -20.66 -2.16 0.24
N MET A 170 -20.32 -1.69 1.43
CA MET A 170 -19.69 -2.53 2.45
C MET A 170 -20.48 -2.53 3.76
N ARG A 171 -20.18 -3.53 4.60
CA ARG A 171 -20.68 -3.64 5.97
C ARG A 171 -19.52 -3.85 6.93
N LEU A 172 -19.64 -3.26 8.11
CA LEU A 172 -18.71 -3.47 9.24
C LEU A 172 -18.96 -4.85 9.86
N ILE A 173 -17.91 -5.54 10.30
CA ILE A 173 -17.97 -6.86 10.96
C ILE A 173 -17.13 -6.92 12.23
#